data_AF-A0A7S0XG46-F1
#
_entry.id   AF-A0A7S0XG46-F1
#
_cell.length_a   1.000
_cell.length_b   1.000
_cell.length_c   1.000
_cell.angle_alpha   90.00
_cell.angle_beta   90.00
_cell.angle_gamma   90.00
#
_symmetry.space_group_name_H-M   'P 1'
#
loop_
_entity.id
_entity.type
_entity.pdbx_description
1 polymer ?
#
loop_
_entity_poly.entity_id
_entity_poly.type
_entity_poly.pdbx_seq_one_letter_code
_entity_poly.pdbx_strand_id
1 'polypeptide(L)'
;AVSDAAPQVYGRTRLQRAPGTFHGEYTKGSRPQVYGRTKLQRAPGAFYGEHTKGSQTRGDQIKLNKRISASTQVRDVLNVVRESHQHFGPREASLACHRLAKLLEANGHMVYTSDEDMATFQLAIESAVRPAGERNAQDTSMTLWALAKLARRGVDVDLAAVLAASEAVPHVASVMEPQAVSNTLWAIAKLAQQGLYVGSETVRAVGKEAARVAGKLNHPQGLTNMLWAFAHLKEMGFDIDVAEVRAVSDVAPRVASRLISKAVANTLWAIAKLAENGVYVDLAGVRVVIREVPRVAGKMNSQDLSNTLWAIA
;
A
#
# COMPACT_ATOMS: atom_id res chain seq x y z
N ALA A 1 35.57 -78.30 10.20
CA ALA A 1 35.96 -78.39 8.79
C ALA A 1 35.41 -77.17 8.07
N VAL A 2 36.33 -76.33 7.54
CA VAL A 2 36.24 -75.56 6.27
C VAL A 2 35.04 -74.59 6.13
N SER A 3 35.17 -73.27 6.28
CA SER A 3 35.77 -72.24 5.40
C SER A 3 35.11 -72.07 4.01
N ASP A 4 35.20 -70.82 3.54
CA ASP A 4 34.95 -70.30 2.18
C ASP A 4 33.53 -69.81 1.89
N ALA A 5 33.29 -68.77 1.09
CA ALA A 5 33.98 -67.56 0.66
C ALA A 5 32.97 -66.88 -0.29
N ALA A 6 32.93 -65.54 -0.31
CA ALA A 6 32.09 -64.79 -1.23
C ALA A 6 32.51 -64.96 -2.70
N PRO A 7 31.66 -64.50 -3.64
CA PRO A 7 32.21 -63.68 -4.71
C PRO A 7 31.44 -62.37 -4.94
N GLN A 8 32.21 -61.29 -5.11
CA GLN A 8 31.78 -60.05 -5.77
C GLN A 8 31.79 -60.24 -7.29
N VAL A 9 30.79 -59.69 -7.99
CA VAL A 9 30.89 -59.35 -9.43
C VAL A 9 30.25 -57.99 -9.67
N TYR A 10 31.02 -57.09 -10.30
CA TYR A 10 30.67 -55.76 -10.78
C TYR A 10 29.74 -55.83 -12.01
N GLY A 11 28.76 -54.91 -12.13
CA GLY A 11 28.00 -54.75 -13.37
C GLY A 11 26.94 -53.65 -13.37
N ARG A 12 27.34 -52.43 -13.79
CA ARG A 12 26.56 -51.35 -14.42
C ARG A 12 25.02 -51.32 -14.20
N THR A 13 24.54 -50.36 -13.39
CA THR A 13 23.12 -49.98 -13.40
C THR A 13 22.91 -48.68 -14.18
N ARG A 14 22.25 -48.84 -15.33
CA ARG A 14 21.67 -47.82 -16.20
C ARG A 14 20.40 -47.30 -15.51
N LEU A 15 20.40 -46.10 -14.94
CA LEU A 15 19.19 -45.47 -14.42
C LEU A 15 18.34 -44.96 -15.58
N GLN A 16 17.27 -45.70 -15.89
CA GLN A 16 16.17 -45.20 -16.71
C GLN A 16 15.25 -44.31 -15.86
N ARG A 17 14.99 -43.12 -16.40
CA ARG A 17 14.07 -42.10 -15.89
C ARG A 17 12.61 -42.55 -16.05
N ALA A 18 11.76 -42.11 -15.11
CA ALA A 18 10.36 -41.81 -15.35
C ALA A 18 10.00 -40.47 -14.65
N PRO A 19 9.02 -39.71 -15.17
CA PRO A 19 9.07 -38.25 -15.24
C PRO A 19 7.99 -37.53 -14.42
N GLY A 20 8.19 -36.23 -14.12
CA GLY A 20 7.06 -35.33 -13.88
C GLY A 20 7.19 -34.25 -12.78
N THR A 21 8.33 -33.57 -12.62
CA THR A 21 8.37 -32.27 -11.90
C THR A 21 8.40 -31.15 -12.93
N PHE A 22 7.27 -30.45 -13.08
CA PHE A 22 7.13 -29.29 -13.95
C PHE A 22 7.87 -28.10 -13.32
N HIS A 23 9.12 -27.88 -13.72
CA HIS A 23 9.78 -26.61 -13.56
C HIS A 23 9.26 -25.66 -14.65
N GLY A 24 8.41 -24.71 -14.24
CA GLY A 24 8.03 -23.59 -15.10
C GLY A 24 9.22 -22.65 -15.27
N GLU A 25 9.87 -22.75 -16.41
CA GLU A 25 10.82 -21.77 -16.93
C GLU A 25 10.17 -20.37 -16.93
N TYR A 26 10.75 -19.44 -16.16
CA TYR A 26 10.50 -18.02 -16.35
C TYR A 26 11.10 -17.61 -17.69
N THR A 27 10.25 -17.53 -18.72
CA THR A 27 10.60 -16.95 -20.01
C THR A 27 11.00 -15.48 -19.81
N LYS A 28 12.28 -15.19 -20.08
CA LYS A 28 12.81 -13.84 -20.29
C LYS A 28 12.02 -13.18 -21.43
N GLY A 29 11.09 -12.31 -21.09
CA GLY A 29 10.39 -11.43 -22.02
C GLY A 29 10.44 -9.99 -21.55
N SER A 30 11.26 -9.18 -22.22
CA SER A 30 11.19 -7.71 -22.33
C SER A 30 11.11 -6.90 -21.03
N ARG A 31 12.28 -6.66 -20.42
CA ARG A 31 12.48 -5.55 -19.47
C ARG A 31 12.30 -4.22 -20.23
N PRO A 32 11.38 -3.32 -19.83
CA PRO A 32 11.56 -1.91 -20.19
C PRO A 32 12.86 -1.43 -19.53
N GLN A 33 13.66 -0.64 -20.26
CA GLN A 33 14.95 -0.14 -19.80
C GLN A 33 14.79 0.56 -18.44
N VAL A 34 15.20 -0.13 -17.37
CA VAL A 34 15.46 0.48 -16.08
C VAL A 34 16.78 1.20 -16.25
N TYR A 35 16.74 2.53 -16.31
CA TYR A 35 17.95 3.35 -16.26
C TYR A 35 18.78 2.90 -15.06
N GLY A 36 20.05 2.59 -15.35
CA GLY A 36 20.98 1.99 -14.40
C GLY A 36 21.13 2.84 -13.14
N ARG A 37 21.52 2.16 -12.05
CA ARG A 37 21.96 2.77 -10.80
C ARG A 37 23.01 3.84 -11.07
N THR A 38 22.59 5.08 -11.21
CA THR A 38 23.45 6.22 -10.94
C THR A 38 23.23 6.53 -9.47
N LYS A 39 24.26 6.27 -8.64
CA LYS A 39 24.35 6.98 -7.36
C LYS A 39 24.36 8.46 -7.73
N LEU A 40 23.21 9.12 -7.65
CA LEU A 40 23.14 10.57 -7.67
C LEU A 40 23.92 11.03 -6.45
N GLN A 41 25.19 11.40 -6.69
CA GLN A 41 25.91 12.26 -5.77
C GLN A 41 24.99 13.44 -5.49
N ARG A 42 24.70 13.68 -4.20
CA ARG A 42 24.02 14.90 -3.75
C ARG A 42 24.63 16.08 -4.50
N ALA A 43 23.85 16.71 -5.38
CA ALA A 43 24.27 17.97 -5.98
C ALA A 43 24.44 18.98 -4.84
N PRO A 44 25.63 19.58 -4.66
CA PRO A 44 25.81 20.60 -3.64
C PRO A 44 25.10 21.89 -4.09
N GLY A 45 24.09 22.28 -3.30
CA GLY A 45 23.56 23.64 -3.16
C GLY A 45 23.30 24.44 -4.43
N ALA A 46 22.08 24.37 -4.98
CA ALA A 46 21.56 25.41 -5.89
C ALA A 46 20.03 25.39 -6.05
N PHE A 47 19.23 25.26 -4.99
CA PHE A 47 17.76 25.48 -5.06
C PHE A 47 17.16 26.06 -3.77
N TYR A 48 17.94 26.85 -3.03
CA TYR A 48 17.43 27.60 -1.88
C TYR A 48 17.37 29.07 -2.24
N GLY A 49 16.30 29.46 -2.95
CA GLY A 49 15.90 30.86 -3.00
C GLY A 49 15.43 31.27 -1.60
N GLU A 50 15.96 32.38 -1.09
CA GLU A 50 15.52 33.00 0.15
C GLU A 50 13.98 33.05 0.20
N HIS A 51 13.41 32.63 1.33
CA HIS A 51 11.99 32.70 1.63
C HIS A 51 11.53 34.18 1.68
N THR A 52 11.28 34.77 0.53
CA THR A 52 10.41 35.93 0.43
C THR A 52 8.98 35.41 0.56
N LYS A 53 8.40 35.57 1.77
CA LYS A 53 6.98 35.34 2.03
C LYS A 53 6.14 36.36 1.23
N GLY A 54 6.04 36.20 -0.08
CA GLY A 54 4.88 36.70 -0.81
C GLY A 54 3.66 35.98 -0.23
N SER A 55 2.73 36.72 0.38
CA SER A 55 1.56 36.09 1.00
C SER A 55 0.69 35.46 -0.08
N GLN A 56 0.85 34.15 -0.29
CA GLN A 56 0.01 33.39 -1.20
C GLN A 56 -1.44 33.54 -0.74
N THR A 57 -2.30 34.04 -1.61
CA THR A 57 -3.70 34.20 -1.24
C THR A 57 -4.38 32.84 -1.20
N ARG A 58 -5.41 32.68 -0.36
CA ARG A 58 -6.26 31.49 -0.35
C ARG A 58 -6.83 31.19 -1.75
N GLY A 59 -7.07 32.22 -2.56
CA GLY A 59 -7.53 32.09 -3.95
C GLY A 59 -6.49 31.41 -4.85
N ASP A 60 -5.21 31.73 -4.69
CA ASP A 60 -4.13 31.16 -5.48
C ASP A 60 -3.90 29.69 -5.15
N GLN A 61 -3.98 29.31 -3.87
CA GLN A 61 -3.94 27.91 -3.42
C GLN A 61 -5.10 27.10 -4.01
N ILE A 62 -6.31 27.66 -4.04
CA ILE A 62 -7.47 26.98 -4.64
C ILE A 62 -7.27 26.77 -6.15
N LYS A 63 -6.77 27.78 -6.86
CA LYS A 63 -6.48 27.68 -8.29
C LYS A 63 -5.42 26.61 -8.56
N LEU A 64 -4.34 26.60 -7.77
CA LEU A 64 -3.26 25.62 -7.89
C LEU A 64 -3.77 24.18 -7.65
N ASN A 65 -4.51 23.96 -6.56
CA ASN A 65 -5.08 22.65 -6.26
C ASN A 65 -6.05 22.15 -7.34
N LYS A 66 -6.82 23.05 -7.96
CA LYS A 66 -7.65 22.73 -9.13
C LYS A 66 -6.80 22.31 -10.34
N ARG A 67 -5.71 23.02 -10.64
CA ARG A 67 -4.79 22.68 -11.74
C ARG A 67 -4.19 21.28 -11.55
N ILE A 68 -3.65 20.99 -10.36
CA ILE A 68 -3.09 19.67 -10.02
C ILE A 68 -4.17 18.58 -10.19
N SER A 69 -5.38 18.83 -9.70
CA SER A 69 -6.48 17.84 -9.76
C SER A 69 -6.94 17.57 -11.19
N ALA A 70 -6.90 18.58 -12.07
CA ALA A 70 -7.33 18.50 -13.45
C ALA A 70 -6.30 17.85 -14.39
N SER A 71 -5.02 17.80 -14.02
CA SER A 71 -3.93 17.20 -14.80
C SER A 71 -4.25 15.78 -15.25
N THR A 72 -4.23 15.47 -16.54
CA THR A 72 -4.56 14.14 -17.08
C THR A 72 -3.31 13.33 -17.43
N GLN A 73 -2.14 13.96 -17.45
CA GLN A 73 -0.85 13.31 -17.69
C GLN A 73 0.15 13.62 -16.57
N VAL A 74 1.13 12.73 -16.39
CA VAL A 74 2.21 12.90 -15.40
C VAL A 74 2.94 14.23 -15.63
N ARG A 75 3.26 14.54 -16.90
CA ARG A 75 3.93 15.78 -17.28
C ARG A 75 3.15 17.03 -16.90
N ASP A 76 1.82 17.01 -16.96
CA ASP A 76 0.98 18.15 -16.57
C ASP A 76 1.16 18.45 -15.07
N VAL A 77 1.19 17.40 -14.23
CA VAL A 77 1.41 17.58 -12.79
C VAL A 77 2.81 18.13 -12.55
N LEU A 78 3.83 17.56 -13.17
CA LEU A 78 5.23 18.00 -13.00
C LEU A 78 5.43 19.45 -13.46
N ASN A 79 4.83 19.86 -14.58
CA ASN A 79 4.86 21.25 -15.03
C ASN A 79 4.24 22.20 -13.98
N VAL A 80 3.09 21.82 -13.39
CA VAL A 80 2.45 22.60 -12.34
C VAL A 80 3.35 22.73 -11.11
N VAL A 81 4.05 21.66 -10.71
CA VAL A 81 5.03 21.70 -9.61
C VAL A 81 6.17 22.66 -9.93
N ARG A 82 6.77 22.58 -11.13
CA ARG A 82 7.88 23.46 -11.56
C ARG A 82 7.48 24.93 -11.58
N GLU A 83 6.33 25.24 -12.18
CA GLU A 83 5.84 26.62 -12.27
C GLU A 83 5.48 27.21 -10.89
N SER A 84 5.14 26.37 -9.93
CA SER A 84 4.62 26.81 -8.62
C SER A 84 5.64 26.67 -7.49
N HIS A 85 6.92 26.38 -7.78
CA HIS A 85 7.92 25.99 -6.78
C HIS A 85 8.06 26.95 -5.58
N GLN A 86 7.91 28.26 -5.78
CA GLN A 86 7.96 29.27 -4.71
C GLN A 86 6.74 29.24 -3.76
N HIS A 87 5.65 28.61 -4.19
CA HIS A 87 4.35 28.58 -3.53
C HIS A 87 3.82 27.14 -3.36
N PHE A 88 4.71 26.16 -3.41
CA PHE A 88 4.39 24.73 -3.38
C PHE A 88 4.63 24.18 -1.96
N GLY A 89 3.59 24.24 -1.12
CA GLY A 89 3.63 23.75 0.26
C GLY A 89 3.37 22.24 0.38
N PRO A 90 3.43 21.70 1.61
CA PRO A 90 3.22 20.26 1.86
C PRO A 90 1.85 19.76 1.41
N ARG A 91 0.83 20.63 1.46
CA ARG A 91 -0.54 20.30 1.02
C ARG A 91 -0.62 20.10 -0.49
N GLU A 92 -0.15 21.08 -1.26
CA GLU A 92 -0.11 21.00 -2.73
C GLU A 92 0.78 19.83 -3.18
N ALA A 93 1.88 19.58 -2.47
CA ALA A 93 2.75 18.45 -2.69
C ALA A 93 2.06 17.10 -2.44
N SER A 94 1.34 16.96 -1.32
CA SER A 94 0.54 15.77 -1.02
C SER A 94 -0.50 15.49 -2.12
N LEU A 95 -1.18 16.53 -2.60
CA LEU A 95 -2.14 16.43 -3.70
C LEU A 95 -1.47 16.03 -5.01
N ALA A 96 -0.31 16.61 -5.33
CA ALA A 96 0.46 16.26 -6.52
C ALA A 96 0.92 14.80 -6.48
N CYS A 97 1.50 14.34 -5.37
CA CYS A 97 1.89 12.93 -5.19
C CYS A 97 0.69 11.99 -5.35
N HIS A 98 -0.45 12.32 -4.73
CA HIS A 98 -1.68 11.55 -4.90
C HIS A 98 -2.15 11.51 -6.36
N ARG A 99 -2.10 12.64 -7.08
CA ARG A 99 -2.47 12.68 -8.50
C ARG A 99 -1.52 11.84 -9.35
N LEU A 100 -0.21 11.96 -9.14
CA LEU A 100 0.80 11.15 -9.83
C LEU A 100 0.56 9.65 -9.62
N ALA A 101 0.29 9.23 -8.38
CA ALA A 101 -0.04 7.85 -8.06
C ALA A 101 -1.33 7.35 -8.77
N LYS A 102 -2.34 8.22 -8.90
CA LYS A 102 -3.58 7.90 -9.64
C LYS A 102 -3.35 7.78 -11.14
N LEU A 103 -2.54 8.66 -11.72
CA LEU A 103 -2.19 8.60 -13.15
C LEU A 103 -1.35 7.36 -13.46
N LEU A 104 -0.41 7.00 -12.58
CA LEU A 104 0.32 5.74 -12.67
C LEU A 104 -0.61 4.52 -12.60
N GLU A 105 -1.62 4.55 -11.71
CA GLU A 105 -2.60 3.47 -11.62
C GLU A 105 -3.39 3.28 -12.91
N ALA A 106 -3.76 4.38 -13.58
CA ALA A 106 -4.49 4.38 -14.85
C ALA A 106 -3.61 3.97 -16.05
N ASN A 107 -2.37 4.47 -16.11
CA ASN A 107 -1.49 4.30 -17.28
C ASN A 107 -0.58 3.07 -17.18
N GLY A 108 -0.47 2.47 -15.99
CA GLY A 108 0.37 1.29 -15.72
C GLY A 108 1.87 1.58 -15.55
N HIS A 109 2.36 2.74 -15.98
CA HIS A 109 3.76 3.15 -15.88
C HIS A 109 3.89 4.68 -15.68
N MET A 110 4.99 5.11 -15.05
CA MET A 110 5.37 6.53 -14.98
C MET A 110 6.24 6.82 -16.20
N VAL A 111 5.82 7.77 -17.03
CA VAL A 111 6.65 8.27 -18.13
C VAL A 111 7.34 9.54 -17.66
N TYR A 112 8.65 9.43 -17.44
CA TYR A 112 9.54 10.57 -17.26
C TYR A 112 10.21 10.86 -18.60
N THR A 113 10.25 12.12 -19.00
CA THR A 113 10.80 12.53 -20.31
C THR A 113 12.19 13.17 -20.20
N SER A 114 12.66 13.45 -18.99
CA SER A 114 13.96 14.07 -18.72
C SER A 114 14.43 13.84 -17.27
N ASP A 115 15.71 14.12 -16.99
CA ASP A 115 16.24 14.16 -15.62
C ASP A 115 15.55 15.26 -14.77
N GLU A 116 15.09 16.32 -15.41
CA GLU A 116 14.32 17.40 -14.77
C GLU A 116 12.94 16.90 -14.28
N ASP A 117 12.28 16.02 -15.05
CA ASP A 117 11.03 15.38 -14.62
C ASP A 117 11.24 14.54 -13.36
N MET A 118 12.35 13.79 -13.30
CA MET A 118 12.72 12.99 -12.14
C MET A 118 13.00 13.89 -10.93
N ALA A 119 13.78 14.96 -11.11
CA ALA A 119 14.08 15.92 -10.04
C ALA A 119 12.81 16.61 -9.51
N THR A 120 11.90 16.98 -10.41
CA THR A 120 10.61 17.60 -10.05
C THR A 120 9.73 16.62 -9.26
N PHE A 121 9.72 15.36 -9.67
CA PHE A 121 8.98 14.31 -8.97
C PHE A 121 9.52 14.10 -7.55
N GLN A 122 10.85 14.04 -7.39
CA GLN A 122 11.47 13.91 -6.06
C GLN A 122 11.22 15.14 -5.19
N LEU A 123 11.31 16.35 -5.75
CA LEU A 123 10.97 17.58 -5.04
C LEU A 123 9.52 17.56 -4.52
N ALA A 124 8.59 17.00 -5.29
CA ALA A 124 7.20 16.85 -4.86
C ALA A 124 7.08 15.89 -3.67
N ILE A 125 7.77 14.75 -3.69
CA ILE A 125 7.81 13.82 -2.55
C ILE A 125 8.44 14.50 -1.32
N GLU A 126 9.63 15.10 -1.47
CA GLU A 126 10.34 15.79 -0.39
C GLU A 126 9.48 16.89 0.23
N SER A 127 8.76 17.66 -0.61
CA SER A 127 7.86 18.71 -0.13
C SER A 127 6.63 18.13 0.58
N ALA A 128 6.11 16.99 0.13
CA ALA A 128 4.97 16.31 0.74
C ALA A 128 5.31 15.66 2.10
N VAL A 129 6.59 15.35 2.36
CA VAL A 129 7.03 14.70 3.61
C VAL A 129 7.71 15.66 4.58
N ARG A 130 7.67 16.97 4.31
CA ARG A 130 8.14 18.01 5.24
C ARG A 130 7.53 17.87 6.65
N PRO A 131 8.20 18.41 7.69
CA PRO A 131 7.87 18.14 9.09
C PRO A 131 6.39 18.30 9.44
N ALA A 132 5.95 17.44 10.37
CA ALA A 132 4.55 17.19 10.71
C ALA A 132 3.71 18.43 11.10
N GLY A 133 4.35 19.53 11.55
CA GLY A 133 3.66 20.75 11.97
C GLY A 133 2.84 21.44 10.87
N GLU A 134 3.11 21.14 9.60
CA GLU A 134 2.40 21.73 8.45
C GLU A 134 1.37 20.79 7.81
N ARG A 135 1.33 19.50 8.19
CA ARG A 135 0.45 18.49 7.56
C ARG A 135 -0.77 18.19 8.42
N ASN A 136 -1.94 18.23 7.80
CA ASN A 136 -3.15 17.73 8.44
C ASN A 136 -3.34 16.21 8.22
N ALA A 137 -4.37 15.66 8.84
CA ALA A 137 -4.75 14.24 8.74
C ALA A 137 -4.99 13.77 7.29
N GLN A 138 -5.65 14.60 6.47
CA GLN A 138 -5.96 14.25 5.09
C GLN A 138 -4.69 14.21 4.23
N ASP A 139 -3.83 15.23 4.35
CA ASP A 139 -2.58 15.33 3.60
C ASP A 139 -1.62 14.18 3.97
N THR A 140 -1.55 13.82 5.25
CA THR A 140 -0.76 12.68 5.74
C THR A 140 -1.27 11.36 5.17
N SER A 141 -2.58 11.12 5.21
CA SER A 141 -3.19 9.91 4.65
C SER A 141 -2.99 9.82 3.13
N MET A 142 -3.18 10.92 2.41
CA MET A 142 -2.99 11.00 0.96
C MET A 142 -1.53 10.73 0.56
N THR A 143 -0.58 11.32 1.27
CA THR A 143 0.85 11.12 1.02
C THR A 143 1.26 9.67 1.24
N LEU A 144 0.92 9.06 2.37
CA LEU A 144 1.22 7.64 2.61
C LEU A 144 0.58 6.72 1.56
N TRP A 145 -0.68 6.99 1.20
CA TRP A 145 -1.36 6.24 0.14
C TRP A 145 -0.65 6.38 -1.21
N ALA A 146 -0.20 7.58 -1.56
CA ALA A 146 0.52 7.83 -2.79
C ALA A 146 1.85 7.07 -2.82
N LEU A 147 2.66 7.17 -1.75
CA LEU A 147 3.93 6.46 -1.61
C LEU A 147 3.73 4.94 -1.72
N ALA A 148 2.71 4.39 -1.06
CA ALA A 148 2.37 2.97 -1.15
C ALA A 148 2.01 2.52 -2.57
N LYS A 149 1.27 3.37 -3.31
CA LYS A 149 0.89 3.08 -4.70
C LYS A 149 2.06 3.15 -5.66
N LEU A 150 2.94 4.13 -5.47
CA LEU A 150 4.17 4.31 -6.24
C LEU A 150 5.11 3.11 -6.02
N ALA A 151 5.41 2.76 -4.77
CA ALA A 151 6.26 1.63 -4.43
C ALA A 151 5.75 0.30 -5.00
N ARG A 152 4.45 0.01 -4.86
CA ARG A 152 3.82 -1.21 -5.42
C ARG A 152 3.92 -1.30 -6.95
N ARG A 153 4.14 -0.19 -7.64
CA ARG A 153 4.30 -0.12 -9.09
C ARG A 153 5.77 -0.08 -9.53
N GLY A 154 6.70 -0.30 -8.60
CA GLY A 154 8.13 -0.34 -8.86
C GLY A 154 8.77 1.04 -9.01
N VAL A 155 8.06 2.11 -8.66
CA VAL A 155 8.69 3.44 -8.53
C VAL A 155 9.53 3.43 -7.28
N ASP A 156 10.78 3.86 -7.40
CA ASP A 156 11.70 3.96 -6.27
C ASP A 156 11.23 5.05 -5.31
N VAL A 157 10.88 4.63 -4.10
CA VAL A 157 10.41 5.49 -3.01
C VAL A 157 11.36 5.28 -1.84
N ASP A 158 12.01 6.36 -1.42
CA ASP A 158 12.97 6.31 -0.31
C ASP A 158 12.26 5.96 1.01
N LEU A 159 12.86 5.05 1.77
CA LEU A 159 12.43 4.72 3.13
C LEU A 159 12.42 5.96 4.03
N ALA A 160 13.36 6.90 3.84
CA ALA A 160 13.37 8.15 4.61
C ALA A 160 12.09 8.97 4.41
N ALA A 161 11.57 9.03 3.17
CA ALA A 161 10.31 9.71 2.87
C ALA A 161 9.11 8.98 3.50
N VAL A 162 9.11 7.64 3.47
CA VAL A 162 8.08 6.83 4.14
C VAL A 162 8.07 7.06 5.65
N LEU A 163 9.24 7.05 6.28
CA LEU A 163 9.39 7.30 7.71
C LEU A 163 8.89 8.70 8.07
N ALA A 164 9.38 9.73 7.38
CA ALA A 164 8.96 11.12 7.60
C ALA A 164 7.44 11.30 7.42
N ALA A 165 6.84 10.69 6.40
CA ALA A 165 5.39 10.72 6.20
C ALA A 165 4.65 10.06 7.38
N SER A 166 5.15 8.91 7.84
CA SER A 166 4.54 8.05 8.87
C SER A 166 4.69 8.59 10.30
N GLU A 167 5.75 9.33 10.60
CA GLU A 167 5.99 9.97 11.91
C GLU A 167 5.00 11.08 12.22
N ALA A 168 4.34 11.66 11.21
CA ALA A 168 3.25 12.60 11.45
C ALA A 168 1.96 11.93 11.94
N VAL A 169 1.79 10.61 11.71
CA VAL A 169 0.54 9.91 12.02
C VAL A 169 0.17 10.03 13.49
N PRO A 170 1.04 9.75 14.48
CA PRO A 170 0.69 9.90 15.89
C PRO A 170 0.18 11.29 16.29
N HIS A 171 0.61 12.35 15.58
CA HIS A 171 0.19 13.73 15.85
C HIS A 171 -1.17 14.10 15.27
N VAL A 172 -1.61 13.44 14.20
CA VAL A 172 -2.86 13.77 13.49
C VAL A 172 -3.90 12.64 13.54
N ALA A 173 -3.55 11.48 14.09
CA ALA A 173 -4.38 10.28 14.12
C ALA A 173 -5.76 10.55 14.76
N SER A 174 -5.80 11.26 15.89
CA SER A 174 -7.02 11.54 16.66
C SER A 174 -8.09 12.33 15.89
N VAL A 175 -7.68 13.08 14.86
CA VAL A 175 -8.57 13.87 13.99
C VAL A 175 -8.76 13.23 12.62
N MET A 176 -8.24 12.03 12.38
CA MET A 176 -8.51 11.30 11.15
C MET A 176 -9.97 10.84 11.11
N GLU A 177 -10.59 11.10 9.96
CA GLU A 177 -11.90 10.55 9.61
C GLU A 177 -11.78 9.08 9.15
N PRO A 178 -12.88 8.28 9.15
CA PRO A 178 -12.82 6.85 8.89
C PRO A 178 -12.10 6.46 7.59
N GLN A 179 -12.29 7.25 6.52
CA GLN A 179 -11.62 7.01 5.24
C GLN A 179 -10.10 7.22 5.34
N ALA A 180 -9.66 8.27 6.05
CA ALA A 180 -8.25 8.57 6.24
C ALA A 180 -7.56 7.47 7.08
N VAL A 181 -8.23 6.96 8.12
CA VAL A 181 -7.72 5.82 8.90
C VAL A 181 -7.59 4.57 8.03
N SER A 182 -8.63 4.21 7.27
CA SER A 182 -8.61 3.05 6.37
C SER A 182 -7.49 3.14 5.33
N ASN A 183 -7.32 4.31 4.71
CA ASN A 183 -6.29 4.52 3.69
C ASN A 183 -4.89 4.49 4.28
N THR A 184 -4.71 5.04 5.48
CA THR A 184 -3.42 5.04 6.19
C THR A 184 -3.01 3.62 6.59
N LEU A 185 -3.91 2.83 7.18
CA LEU A 185 -3.67 1.42 7.49
C LEU A 185 -3.32 0.62 6.23
N TRP A 186 -4.11 0.76 5.16
CA TRP A 186 -3.84 0.09 3.89
C TRP A 186 -2.48 0.48 3.32
N ALA A 187 -2.13 1.76 3.37
CA ALA A 187 -0.86 2.27 2.87
C ALA A 187 0.33 1.69 3.65
N ILE A 188 0.26 1.69 4.98
CA ILE A 188 1.30 1.14 5.85
C ILE A 188 1.50 -0.36 5.57
N ALA A 189 0.43 -1.14 5.52
CA ALA A 189 0.50 -2.57 5.18
C ALA A 189 1.12 -2.80 3.79
N LYS A 190 0.76 -1.96 2.81
CA LYS A 190 1.31 -2.06 1.45
C LYS A 190 2.78 -1.68 1.36
N LEU A 191 3.22 -0.65 2.07
CA LEU A 191 4.61 -0.26 2.16
C LEU A 191 5.44 -1.37 2.81
N ALA A 192 4.93 -1.95 3.89
CA ALA A 192 5.57 -3.08 4.56
C ALA A 192 5.70 -4.30 3.62
N GLN A 193 4.70 -4.60 2.78
CA GLN A 193 4.81 -5.60 1.70
C GLN A 193 5.91 -5.32 0.67
N GLN A 194 6.37 -4.07 0.55
CA GLN A 194 7.50 -3.69 -0.31
C GLN A 194 8.83 -3.61 0.47
N GLY A 195 8.87 -4.06 1.73
CA GLY A 195 10.05 -3.94 2.59
C GLY A 195 10.25 -2.55 3.21
N LEU A 196 9.29 -1.64 3.07
CA LEU A 196 9.32 -0.28 3.61
C LEU A 196 8.54 -0.23 4.92
N TYR A 197 9.21 -0.57 6.02
CA TYR A 197 8.60 -0.65 7.35
C TYR A 197 8.51 0.72 8.02
N VAL A 198 7.38 1.00 8.65
CA VAL A 198 7.16 2.20 9.49
C VAL A 198 7.37 1.87 10.97
N GLY A 199 7.45 2.89 11.81
CA GLY A 199 7.56 2.71 13.27
C GLY A 199 6.33 2.03 13.88
N SER A 200 6.53 1.20 14.90
CA SER A 200 5.44 0.50 15.62
C SER A 200 4.47 1.47 16.29
N GLU A 201 4.94 2.65 16.72
CA GLU A 201 4.08 3.69 17.27
C GLU A 201 3.06 4.20 16.24
N THR A 202 3.46 4.36 14.97
CA THR A 202 2.55 4.75 13.88
C THR A 202 1.47 3.70 13.67
N VAL A 203 1.83 2.42 13.67
CA VAL A 203 0.88 1.29 13.54
C VAL A 203 -0.11 1.28 14.71
N ARG A 204 0.38 1.40 15.95
CA ARG A 204 -0.45 1.45 17.15
C ARG A 204 -1.38 2.66 17.15
N ALA A 205 -0.89 3.84 16.78
CA ALA A 205 -1.68 5.06 16.74
C ALA A 205 -2.86 4.93 15.75
N VAL A 206 -2.61 4.45 14.53
CA VAL A 206 -3.68 4.29 13.53
C VAL A 206 -4.61 3.12 13.85
N GLY A 207 -4.11 2.05 14.49
CA GLY A 207 -4.91 0.91 14.96
C GLY A 207 -5.96 1.33 15.99
N LYS A 208 -5.53 2.08 17.02
CA LYS A 208 -6.44 2.65 18.02
C LYS A 208 -7.52 3.51 17.39
N GLU A 209 -7.14 4.31 16.41
CA GLU A 209 -8.10 5.17 15.68
C GLU A 209 -9.06 4.36 14.81
N ALA A 210 -8.64 3.21 14.27
CA ALA A 210 -9.53 2.30 13.55
C ALA A 210 -10.67 1.81 14.44
N ALA A 211 -10.37 1.44 15.69
CA ALA A 211 -11.38 1.10 16.67
C ALA A 211 -12.32 2.27 16.98
N ARG A 212 -11.76 3.47 17.22
CA ARG A 212 -12.54 4.68 17.52
C ARG A 212 -13.51 5.05 16.39
N VAL A 213 -13.06 4.96 15.13
CA VAL A 213 -13.85 5.38 13.96
C VAL A 213 -14.73 4.27 13.39
N ALA A 214 -14.58 3.02 13.85
CA ALA A 214 -15.32 1.86 13.32
C ALA A 214 -16.84 2.09 13.28
N GLY A 215 -17.41 2.67 14.36
CA GLY A 215 -18.83 3.02 14.42
C GLY A 215 -19.31 3.95 13.30
N LYS A 216 -18.41 4.80 12.76
CA LYS A 216 -18.70 5.75 11.69
C LYS A 216 -18.42 5.21 10.28
N LEU A 217 -17.88 4.00 10.14
CA LEU A 217 -17.68 3.36 8.84
C LEU A 217 -19.03 3.10 8.16
N ASN A 218 -19.30 3.90 7.13
CA ASN A 218 -20.52 3.80 6.31
C ASN A 218 -20.25 3.15 4.96
N HIS A 219 -19.01 3.11 4.48
CA HIS A 219 -18.61 2.54 3.21
C HIS A 219 -17.93 1.18 3.40
N PRO A 220 -18.37 0.12 2.69
CA PRO A 220 -17.88 -1.25 2.90
C PRO A 220 -16.38 -1.42 2.64
N GLN A 221 -15.79 -0.61 1.76
CA GLN A 221 -14.34 -0.64 1.51
C GLN A 221 -13.51 -0.33 2.75
N GLY A 222 -14.00 0.51 3.68
CA GLY A 222 -13.26 0.84 4.90
C GLY A 222 -13.09 -0.39 5.80
N LEU A 223 -14.15 -1.20 5.97
CA LEU A 223 -14.09 -2.49 6.66
C LEU A 223 -13.04 -3.42 6.01
N THR A 224 -13.15 -3.65 4.70
CA THR A 224 -12.24 -4.54 3.98
C THR A 224 -10.79 -4.07 4.07
N ASN A 225 -10.53 -2.78 3.86
CA ASN A 225 -9.18 -2.24 3.89
C ASN A 225 -8.53 -2.36 5.27
N MET A 226 -9.27 -2.04 6.34
CA MET A 226 -8.75 -2.11 7.70
C MET A 226 -8.47 -3.54 8.13
N LEU A 227 -9.40 -4.48 7.93
CA LEU A 227 -9.16 -5.89 8.26
C LEU A 227 -8.03 -6.48 7.44
N TRP A 228 -7.98 -6.20 6.14
CA TRP A 228 -6.88 -6.63 5.27
C TRP A 228 -5.54 -6.07 5.74
N ALA A 229 -5.49 -4.80 6.12
CA ALA A 229 -4.27 -4.18 6.63
C ALA A 229 -3.83 -4.83 7.95
N PHE A 230 -4.74 -5.04 8.90
CA PHE A 230 -4.42 -5.72 10.16
C PHE A 230 -3.87 -7.13 9.95
N ALA A 231 -4.45 -7.90 9.02
CA ALA A 231 -3.95 -9.23 8.68
C ALA A 231 -2.51 -9.19 8.19
N HIS A 232 -2.20 -8.33 7.22
CA HIS A 232 -0.84 -8.19 6.68
C HIS A 232 0.16 -7.67 7.70
N LEU A 233 -0.23 -6.68 8.51
CA LEU A 233 0.64 -6.14 9.55
C LEU A 233 0.95 -7.19 10.61
N LYS A 234 -0.03 -8.02 10.98
CA LYS A 234 0.18 -9.14 11.89
C LYS A 234 1.13 -10.19 11.30
N GLU A 235 0.95 -10.57 10.04
CA GLU A 235 1.88 -11.49 9.32
C GLU A 235 3.31 -10.93 9.28
N MET A 236 3.48 -9.62 9.32
CA MET A 236 4.78 -8.93 9.36
C MET A 236 5.35 -8.72 10.75
N GLY A 237 4.71 -9.28 11.78
CA GLY A 237 5.19 -9.24 13.16
C GLY A 237 4.86 -7.97 13.92
N PHE A 238 4.01 -7.08 13.38
CA PHE A 238 3.48 -5.98 14.18
C PHE A 238 2.53 -6.52 15.25
N ASP A 239 2.60 -5.92 16.43
CA ASP A 239 1.63 -6.17 17.48
C ASP A 239 0.32 -5.45 17.14
N ILE A 240 -0.72 -6.24 16.89
CA ILE A 240 -2.06 -5.77 16.53
C ILE A 240 -3.00 -6.17 17.65
N ASP A 241 -3.66 -5.18 18.26
CA ASP A 241 -4.60 -5.42 19.34
C ASP A 241 -5.87 -6.09 18.82
N VAL A 242 -6.23 -7.22 19.42
CA VAL A 242 -7.43 -7.99 19.08
C VAL A 242 -8.70 -7.15 19.27
N ALA A 243 -8.74 -6.24 20.25
CA ALA A 243 -9.87 -5.36 20.49
C ALA A 243 -10.08 -4.37 19.33
N GLU A 244 -9.00 -3.88 18.72
CA GLU A 244 -9.07 -2.98 17.56
C GLU A 244 -9.64 -3.71 16.33
N VAL A 245 -9.17 -4.92 16.09
CA VAL A 245 -9.67 -5.78 15.00
C VAL A 245 -11.15 -6.11 15.21
N ARG A 246 -11.56 -6.45 16.44
CA ARG A 246 -12.96 -6.74 16.78
C ARG A 246 -13.87 -5.54 16.55
N ALA A 247 -13.48 -4.37 17.04
CA ALA A 247 -14.25 -3.14 16.83
C ALA A 247 -14.52 -2.87 15.34
N VAL A 248 -13.53 -3.13 14.47
CA VAL A 248 -13.70 -3.02 13.02
C VAL A 248 -14.58 -4.14 12.46
N SER A 249 -14.39 -5.40 12.87
CA SER A 249 -15.18 -6.53 12.36
C SER A 249 -16.66 -6.44 12.73
N ASP A 250 -16.99 -5.86 13.89
CA ASP A 250 -18.37 -5.70 14.38
C ASP A 250 -19.21 -4.75 13.52
N VAL A 251 -18.56 -4.05 12.58
CA VAL A 251 -19.25 -3.23 11.58
C VAL A 251 -19.86 -4.08 10.45
N ALA A 252 -19.38 -5.32 10.24
CA ALA A 252 -19.79 -6.18 9.14
C ALA A 252 -21.32 -6.30 8.96
N PRO A 253 -22.15 -6.51 10.01
CA PRO A 253 -23.61 -6.52 9.90
C PRO A 253 -24.22 -5.31 9.19
N ARG A 254 -23.62 -4.12 9.30
CA ARG A 254 -24.16 -2.87 8.73
C ARG A 254 -23.76 -2.63 7.28
N VAL A 255 -22.64 -3.20 6.83
CA VAL A 255 -22.02 -2.84 5.54
C VAL A 255 -21.82 -4.03 4.59
N ALA A 256 -21.90 -5.26 5.07
CA ALA A 256 -21.57 -6.45 4.28
C ALA A 256 -22.42 -6.60 3.01
N SER A 257 -23.71 -6.27 3.07
CA SER A 257 -24.63 -6.32 1.91
C SER A 257 -24.20 -5.44 0.72
N ARG A 258 -23.31 -4.45 0.98
CA ARG A 258 -22.76 -3.53 -0.03
C ARG A 258 -21.36 -3.94 -0.51
N LEU A 259 -20.78 -5.02 0.01
CA LEU A 259 -19.51 -5.54 -0.48
C LEU A 259 -19.66 -6.05 -1.92
N ILE A 260 -18.67 -5.72 -2.76
CA ILE A 260 -18.51 -6.32 -4.09
C ILE A 260 -17.74 -7.64 -4.00
N SER A 261 -17.69 -8.43 -5.08
CA SER A 261 -17.05 -9.76 -5.12
C SER A 261 -15.65 -9.78 -4.53
N LYS A 262 -14.76 -8.92 -5.03
CA LYS A 262 -13.39 -8.79 -4.52
C LYS A 262 -13.32 -8.37 -3.04
N ALA A 263 -14.27 -7.55 -2.60
CA ALA A 263 -14.29 -7.07 -1.21
C ALA A 263 -14.75 -8.17 -0.25
N VAL A 264 -15.71 -9.02 -0.64
CA VAL A 264 -16.08 -10.23 0.11
C VAL A 264 -14.87 -11.15 0.24
N ALA A 265 -14.23 -11.50 -0.87
CA ALA A 265 -13.05 -12.38 -0.89
C ALA A 265 -11.93 -11.86 0.02
N ASN A 266 -11.57 -10.58 -0.11
CA ASN A 266 -10.50 -9.97 0.70
C ASN A 266 -10.86 -9.88 2.19
N THR A 267 -12.14 -9.64 2.52
CA THR A 267 -12.59 -9.56 3.92
C THR A 267 -12.52 -10.93 4.58
N LEU A 268 -13.00 -11.98 3.89
CA LEU A 268 -12.92 -13.36 4.39
C LEU A 268 -11.46 -13.81 4.53
N TRP A 269 -10.63 -13.56 3.50
CA TRP A 269 -9.20 -13.86 3.55
C TRP A 269 -8.53 -13.17 4.75
N ALA A 270 -8.81 -11.90 4.98
CA ALA A 270 -8.24 -11.15 6.09
C ALA A 270 -8.65 -11.73 7.45
N ILE A 271 -9.93 -12.08 7.61
CA ILE A 271 -10.44 -12.72 8.83
C ILE A 271 -9.76 -14.07 9.08
N ALA A 272 -9.65 -14.92 8.05
CA ALA A 272 -8.98 -16.21 8.16
C ALA A 272 -7.50 -16.05 8.50
N LYS A 273 -6.80 -15.09 7.88
CA LYS A 273 -5.40 -14.77 8.20
C LYS A 273 -5.17 -14.25 9.60
N LEU A 274 -6.07 -13.42 10.10
CA LEU A 274 -6.02 -12.99 11.49
C LEU A 274 -6.18 -14.19 12.43
N ALA A 275 -7.11 -15.11 12.13
CA ALA A 275 -7.31 -16.33 12.91
C ALA A 275 -6.10 -17.27 12.89
N GLU A 276 -5.45 -17.45 11.73
CA GLU A 276 -4.17 -18.20 11.61
C GLU A 276 -3.07 -17.61 12.50
N ASN A 277 -3.11 -16.30 12.75
CA ASN A 277 -2.16 -15.57 13.59
C ASN A 277 -2.69 -15.30 15.02
N GLY A 278 -3.69 -16.07 15.47
CA GLY A 278 -4.22 -16.02 16.84
C GLY A 278 -5.11 -14.82 17.16
N VAL A 279 -5.55 -14.05 16.17
CA VAL A 279 -6.45 -12.90 16.31
C VAL A 279 -7.85 -13.29 15.87
N TYR A 280 -8.74 -13.53 16.84
CA TYR A 280 -10.10 -14.03 16.58
C TYR A 280 -11.16 -12.92 16.68
N VAL A 281 -11.99 -12.83 15.63
CA VAL A 281 -13.18 -11.96 15.56
C VAL A 281 -14.46 -12.74 15.89
N ASP A 282 -15.58 -12.05 16.11
CA ASP A 282 -16.87 -12.69 16.36
C ASP A 282 -17.38 -13.44 15.11
N LEU A 283 -17.72 -14.72 15.30
CA LEU A 283 -18.34 -15.58 14.29
C LEU A 283 -19.63 -15.00 13.71
N ALA A 284 -20.40 -14.21 14.46
CA ALA A 284 -21.59 -13.54 13.94
C ALA A 284 -21.23 -12.60 12.78
N GLY A 285 -20.16 -11.80 12.93
CA GLY A 285 -19.64 -10.93 11.86
C GLY A 285 -19.16 -11.72 10.66
N VAL A 286 -18.42 -12.81 10.88
CA VAL A 286 -17.93 -13.71 9.82
C VAL A 286 -19.09 -14.31 9.02
N ARG A 287 -20.12 -14.83 9.70
CA ARG A 287 -21.30 -15.43 9.07
C ARG A 287 -22.05 -14.44 8.19
N VAL A 288 -22.10 -13.16 8.56
CA VAL A 288 -22.71 -12.13 7.71
C VAL A 288 -21.93 -12.00 6.40
N VAL A 289 -20.59 -11.96 6.44
CA VAL A 289 -19.79 -11.85 5.21
C VAL A 289 -19.90 -13.11 4.35
N ILE A 290 -19.92 -14.31 4.96
CA ILE A 290 -20.11 -15.58 4.24
C ILE A 290 -21.46 -15.63 3.51
N ARG A 291 -22.54 -15.10 4.12
CA ARG A 291 -23.87 -15.05 3.48
C ARG A 291 -23.92 -14.20 2.21
N GLU A 292 -22.97 -13.29 2.03
CA GLU A 292 -22.86 -12.49 0.81
C GLU A 292 -22.22 -13.26 -0.35
N VAL A 293 -21.50 -14.36 -0.09
CA VAL A 293 -20.77 -15.13 -1.11
C VAL A 293 -21.67 -15.58 -2.27
N PRO A 294 -22.84 -16.21 -2.05
CA PRO A 294 -23.70 -16.61 -3.17
C PRO A 294 -24.16 -15.43 -4.04
N ARG A 295 -24.40 -14.26 -3.43
CA ARG A 295 -24.83 -13.05 -4.14
C ARG A 295 -23.74 -12.53 -5.10
N VAL A 296 -22.47 -12.66 -4.73
CA VAL A 296 -21.35 -12.09 -5.50
C VAL A 296 -20.54 -13.13 -6.28
N ALA A 297 -20.79 -14.43 -6.08
CA ALA A 297 -20.00 -15.53 -6.65
C ALA A 297 -19.85 -15.44 -8.18
N GLY A 298 -20.93 -15.13 -8.90
CA GLY A 298 -20.90 -14.98 -10.37
C GLY A 298 -20.05 -13.82 -10.89
N LYS A 299 -19.57 -12.92 -10.01
CA LYS A 299 -18.69 -11.79 -10.33
C LYS A 299 -17.28 -11.96 -9.76
N MET A 300 -16.98 -13.10 -9.13
CA MET A 300 -15.62 -13.40 -8.66
C MET A 300 -14.75 -13.81 -9.84
N ASN A 301 -13.54 -13.28 -9.90
CA ASN A 301 -12.49 -13.88 -10.74
C ASN A 301 -11.92 -15.13 -10.03
N SER A 302 -11.01 -15.84 -10.70
CA SER A 302 -10.38 -17.05 -10.17
C SER A 302 -9.68 -16.84 -8.82
N GLN A 303 -8.99 -15.71 -8.64
CA GLN A 303 -8.31 -15.38 -7.39
C GLN A 303 -9.31 -15.10 -6.25
N ASP A 304 -10.36 -14.32 -6.53
CA ASP A 304 -11.39 -13.99 -5.54
C ASP A 304 -12.11 -15.26 -5.08
N LEU A 305 -12.41 -16.19 -5.99
CA LEU A 305 -13.03 -17.47 -5.68
C LEU A 305 -12.09 -18.35 -4.84
N SER A 306 -10.82 -18.49 -5.25
CA SER A 306 -9.83 -19.27 -4.50
C SER A 306 -9.62 -18.73 -3.09
N ASN A 307 -9.46 -17.41 -2.93
CA ASN A 307 -9.33 -16.77 -1.62
C ASN A 307 -10.57 -16.99 -0.74
N THR A 308 -11.76 -16.93 -1.34
CA THR A 308 -13.02 -17.15 -0.62
C THR A 308 -13.12 -18.60 -0.12
N LEU A 309 -12.86 -19.58 -0.98
CA LEU A 309 -12.95 -21.00 -0.62
C LEU A 309 -11.89 -21.37 0.42
N TRP A 310 -10.65 -20.90 0.25
CA TRP A 310 -9.58 -21.11 1.22
C TRP A 310 -9.91 -20.52 2.59
N ALA A 311 -10.51 -19.32 2.63
CA ALA A 311 -10.85 -18.67 3.89
C ALA A 311 -12.02 -19.31 4.64
N ILE A 312 -12.86 -20.10 3.96
CA ILE A 312 -14.04 -20.77 4.56
C ILE A 312 -13.69 -22.19 5.04
N ALA A 313 -12.73 -22.86 4.38
CA ALA A 313 -12.28 -24.21 4.72
C ALA A 313 -11.56 -24.26 6.07
#